data_AF-A0A6L8FB26-F1
#
_entry.id   AF-A0A6L8FB26-F1
#
_cell.length_a   1.000
_cell.length_b   1.000
_cell.length_c   1.000
_cell.angle_alpha   90.00
_cell.angle_beta   90.00
_cell.angle_gamma   90.00
#
_symmetry.space_group_name_H-M   'P 1'
#
loop_
_entity.id
_entity.type
_entity.pdbx_description
1 polymer ?
#
loop_
_entity_poly.entity_id
_entity_poly.type
_entity_poly.pdbx_seq_one_letter_code
_entity_poly.pdbx_strand_id
1 'polypeptide(L)'
;MGRQSGRTFRPADRTPGGSGLDVLPLLSLRQRRAAPGLGHRPGIRARARPAFRLVRVLGLAGRHRSVLVVGALRGADTVSLRTPLGHAEGLGSAGHGVGHWWAQRISAVALVPLAPWFLWRLASLPTLMYEDLLHCFQGLGDATLLTAFLLALLYHSELGIRVVLEDYVGGGLRVAGLIVSRLAHLGLALAGLLAIARIVTQF
;
A
#
# COMPACT_ATOMS: atom_id res chain seq x y z
N MET A 1 -54.58 30.55 -44.80
CA MET A 1 -54.06 29.19 -45.07
C MET A 1 -53.14 29.26 -46.28
N GLY A 2 -51.82 29.07 -46.28
CA GLY A 2 -50.89 28.60 -45.25
C GLY A 2 -49.75 27.76 -45.84
N ARG A 3 -48.94 28.33 -46.75
CA ARG A 3 -47.52 28.03 -47.10
C ARG A 3 -47.02 26.59 -47.47
N GLN A 4 -46.29 26.56 -48.61
CA GLN A 4 -44.98 25.88 -48.88
C GLN A 4 -44.99 24.34 -49.06
N SER A 5 -44.11 23.64 -49.81
CA SER A 5 -42.94 23.85 -50.70
C SER A 5 -42.66 22.45 -51.30
N GLY A 6 -42.21 22.17 -52.52
CA GLY A 6 -41.34 22.91 -53.43
C GLY A 6 -39.94 22.29 -53.44
N ARG A 7 -39.63 21.54 -54.51
CA ARG A 7 -38.32 21.19 -55.10
C ARG A 7 -37.53 19.94 -54.64
N THR A 8 -37.42 19.07 -55.64
CA THR A 8 -36.34 18.15 -56.03
C THR A 8 -34.92 18.70 -55.79
N PHE A 9 -34.03 17.86 -55.24
CA PHE A 9 -32.60 18.15 -55.10
C PHE A 9 -31.78 17.13 -55.89
N ARG A 10 -30.96 17.64 -56.82
CA ARG A 10 -29.91 16.95 -57.58
C ARG A 10 -28.56 17.37 -56.96
N PRO A 11 -27.59 16.46 -56.80
CA PRO A 11 -26.42 16.73 -55.99
C PRO A 11 -25.44 17.66 -56.73
N ALA A 12 -24.91 18.63 -56.02
CA ALA A 12 -23.80 19.45 -56.45
C ALA A 12 -22.49 18.89 -55.86
N ASP A 13 -21.45 18.89 -56.69
CA ASP A 13 -20.09 18.61 -56.31
C ASP A 13 -19.56 19.59 -55.24
N ARG A 14 -18.55 19.13 -54.50
CA ARG A 14 -17.27 19.81 -54.22
C ARG A 14 -16.46 18.95 -53.25
N THR A 15 -15.29 18.51 -53.68
CA THR A 15 -14.15 18.21 -52.79
C THR A 15 -13.44 19.52 -52.44
N PRO A 16 -12.77 19.65 -51.27
CA PRO A 16 -11.38 19.23 -51.24
C PRO A 16 -10.89 18.65 -49.89
N GLY A 17 -10.00 17.65 -49.99
CA GLY A 17 -8.74 17.67 -49.25
C GLY A 17 -8.70 17.05 -47.84
N GLY A 18 -7.89 16.00 -47.71
CA GLY A 18 -6.95 15.92 -46.57
C GLY A 18 -7.12 14.76 -45.60
N SER A 19 -6.44 13.65 -45.90
CA SER A 19 -5.67 12.82 -44.96
C SER A 19 -6.41 12.13 -43.79
N GLY A 20 -7.10 11.02 -44.11
CA GLY A 20 -7.20 9.89 -43.19
C GLY A 20 -6.04 8.93 -43.48
N LEU A 21 -4.97 9.00 -42.68
CA LEU A 21 -3.91 7.99 -42.68
C LEU A 21 -4.09 7.12 -41.43
N ASP A 22 -4.69 5.96 -41.63
CA ASP A 22 -4.63 4.84 -40.69
C ASP A 22 -3.17 4.36 -40.63
N VAL A 23 -2.43 4.84 -39.63
CA VAL A 23 -1.09 4.34 -39.33
C VAL A 23 -1.22 3.46 -38.09
N LEU A 24 -1.30 2.14 -38.30
CA LEU A 24 -1.07 1.14 -37.25
C LEU A 24 0.43 1.12 -36.94
N PRO A 25 0.90 1.58 -35.77
CA PRO A 25 2.28 1.40 -35.38
C PRO A 25 2.37 0.04 -34.67
N LEU A 26 2.87 -0.97 -35.38
CA LEU A 26 3.41 -2.19 -34.78
C LEU A 26 4.64 -1.82 -33.94
N LEU A 27 4.40 -1.38 -32.70
CA LEU A 27 5.46 -1.06 -31.75
C LEU A 27 6.09 -2.38 -31.24
N SER A 28 7.40 -2.49 -31.44
CA SER A 28 8.21 -3.60 -30.93
C SER A 28 8.13 -3.70 -29.40
N LEU A 29 8.16 -4.93 -28.88
CA LEU A 29 8.04 -5.26 -27.45
C LEU A 29 9.13 -4.67 -26.52
N ARG A 30 10.09 -3.90 -27.06
CA ARG A 30 11.23 -3.35 -26.30
C ARG A 30 11.01 -1.93 -25.78
N GLN A 31 9.94 -1.23 -26.16
CA GLN A 31 9.68 0.16 -25.74
C GLN A 31 8.71 0.33 -24.56
N ARG A 32 8.27 -0.76 -23.90
CA ARG A 32 7.39 -0.70 -22.71
C ARG A 32 8.11 -0.37 -21.40
N ARG A 33 9.14 0.48 -21.40
CA ARG A 33 9.72 1.05 -20.17
C ARG A 33 10.13 2.50 -20.40
N ALA A 34 9.15 3.40 -20.33
CA ALA A 34 9.39 4.81 -20.08
C ALA A 34 9.29 5.05 -18.57
N ALA A 35 10.33 5.65 -17.98
CA ALA A 35 10.41 6.01 -16.57
C ALA A 35 9.30 7.00 -16.20
N PRO A 36 8.61 6.85 -15.05
CA PRO A 36 7.60 7.81 -14.60
C PRO A 36 8.31 9.02 -14.01
N GLY A 37 8.76 9.93 -14.88
CA GLY A 37 9.58 11.06 -14.49
C GLY A 37 9.54 12.22 -15.48
N LEU A 38 8.42 12.47 -16.15
CA LEU A 38 8.20 13.69 -16.94
C LEU A 38 6.71 14.07 -16.88
N GLY A 39 6.45 15.18 -16.20
CA GLY A 39 5.13 15.63 -15.81
C GLY A 39 4.26 16.11 -16.97
N HIS A 40 2.99 15.75 -16.91
CA HIS A 40 1.92 16.46 -17.59
C HIS A 40 1.18 17.32 -16.55
N ARG A 41 1.48 18.62 -16.50
CA ARG A 41 0.73 19.58 -15.67
C ARG A 41 -0.49 20.04 -16.48
N PRO A 42 -1.73 19.85 -16.01
CA PRO A 42 -2.84 20.69 -16.47
C PRO A 42 -2.55 22.10 -15.96
N GLY A 43 -2.42 23.07 -16.87
CA GLY A 43 -2.22 24.46 -16.51
C GLY A 43 -3.42 25.01 -15.76
N ILE A 44 -3.40 24.95 -14.42
CA ILE A 44 -4.32 25.71 -13.58
C ILE A 44 -3.87 27.17 -13.68
N ARG A 45 -4.38 27.89 -14.68
CA ARG A 45 -4.42 29.35 -14.66
C ARG A 45 -5.34 29.77 -13.52
N ALA A 46 -4.77 29.99 -12.34
CA ALA A 46 -5.41 30.79 -11.30
C ALA A 46 -5.52 32.23 -11.83
N ARG A 47 -6.62 32.52 -12.53
CA ARG A 47 -6.96 33.86 -12.94
C ARG A 47 -7.41 34.61 -11.69
N ALA A 48 -6.46 35.14 -10.92
CA ALA A 48 -6.74 36.12 -9.89
C ALA A 48 -7.36 37.34 -10.57
N ARG A 49 -8.70 37.39 -10.61
CA ARG A 49 -9.42 38.60 -10.97
C ARG A 49 -9.42 39.48 -9.72
N PRO A 50 -8.73 40.63 -9.69
CA PRO A 50 -8.91 41.57 -8.59
C PRO A 50 -10.39 41.95 -8.53
N ALA A 51 -11.04 41.64 -7.40
CA ALA A 51 -12.41 42.03 -7.14
C ALA A 51 -12.41 43.52 -6.78
N PHE A 52 -12.52 44.39 -7.77
CA PHE A 52 -12.71 45.81 -7.54
C PHE A 52 -14.14 46.03 -7.02
N ARG A 53 -14.28 46.30 -5.72
CA ARG A 53 -15.55 46.70 -5.14
C ARG A 53 -15.60 48.22 -5.06
N LEU A 54 -16.42 48.85 -5.90
CA LEU A 54 -16.69 50.27 -5.80
C LEU A 54 -17.55 50.51 -4.55
N VAL A 55 -17.00 51.19 -3.54
CA VAL A 55 -17.76 51.57 -2.34
C VAL A 55 -18.14 53.04 -2.49
N ARG A 56 -19.45 53.31 -2.52
CA ARG A 56 -19.99 54.66 -2.61
C ARG A 56 -19.98 55.27 -1.22
N VAL A 57 -19.03 56.15 -0.94
CA VAL A 57 -19.00 56.91 0.32
C VAL A 57 -19.93 58.10 0.19
N LEU A 58 -20.99 58.12 1.00
CA LEU A 58 -21.94 59.24 1.06
C LEU A 58 -21.31 60.36 1.91
N GLY A 59 -20.81 61.41 1.27
CA GLY A 59 -20.32 62.61 1.96
C GLY A 59 -21.48 63.50 2.41
N LEU A 60 -21.44 63.95 3.67
CA LEU A 60 -22.44 64.83 4.31
C LEU A 60 -22.45 66.29 3.81
N ALA A 61 -22.22 66.52 2.51
CA ALA A 61 -22.37 67.82 1.87
C ALA A 61 -22.39 67.68 0.35
N GLY A 62 -23.48 67.12 -0.20
CA GLY A 62 -23.98 67.39 -1.57
C GLY A 62 -23.06 67.22 -2.79
N ARG A 63 -21.81 66.73 -2.66
CA ARG A 63 -20.88 66.50 -3.77
C ARG A 63 -20.48 65.03 -3.82
N HIS A 64 -21.01 64.32 -4.81
CA HIS A 64 -20.67 62.93 -5.10
C HIS A 64 -19.23 62.81 -5.61
N ARG A 65 -18.34 62.15 -4.84
CA ARG A 65 -17.05 61.65 -5.32
C ARG A 65 -16.98 60.14 -5.11
N SER A 66 -16.83 59.39 -6.20
CA SER A 66 -16.57 57.95 -6.18
C SER A 66 -15.10 57.74 -5.78
N VAL A 67 -14.85 57.09 -4.64
CA VAL A 67 -13.48 56.71 -4.24
C VAL A 67 -13.32 55.22 -4.48
N LEU A 68 -12.31 54.86 -5.29
CA LEU A 68 -11.93 53.47 -5.51
C LEU A 68 -11.14 52.99 -4.28
N VAL A 69 -11.75 52.14 -3.47
CA VAL A 69 -11.04 51.48 -2.36
C VAL A 69 -10.52 50.14 -2.87
N VAL A 70 -9.20 50.04 -3.07
CA VAL A 70 -8.53 48.77 -3.39
C VAL A 70 -8.30 48.02 -2.08
N GLY A 71 -9.24 47.14 -1.72
CA GLY A 71 -9.08 46.24 -0.58
C GLY A 71 -8.15 45.08 -0.92
N ALA A 72 -7.02 44.98 -0.22
CA ALA A 72 -6.20 43.77 -0.25
C ALA A 72 -7.02 42.61 0.35
N LEU A 73 -7.27 41.57 -0.43
CA LEU A 73 -7.99 40.40 0.02
C LEU A 73 -7.16 39.70 1.11
N ARG A 74 -7.64 39.79 2.36
CA ARG A 74 -7.18 39.01 3.50
C ARG A 74 -7.55 37.54 3.22
N GLY A 75 -6.57 36.76 2.76
CA GLY A 75 -6.78 35.36 2.40
C GLY A 75 -5.86 34.90 1.28
N ALA A 76 -4.57 35.16 1.39
CA ALA A 76 -3.62 34.31 0.68
C ALA A 76 -3.49 33.04 1.53
N ASP A 77 -4.45 32.13 1.37
CA ASP A 77 -4.23 30.73 1.75
C ASP A 77 -3.00 30.30 0.93
N THR A 78 -1.85 30.24 1.57
CA THR A 78 -0.61 29.83 0.91
C THR A 78 -0.79 28.37 0.52
N VAL A 79 -1.22 28.13 -0.72
CA VAL A 79 -1.33 26.80 -1.30
C VAL A 79 0.05 26.16 -1.17
N SER A 80 0.18 25.19 -0.27
CA SER A 80 1.42 24.45 -0.08
C SER A 80 1.75 23.75 -1.39
N LEU A 81 2.86 24.13 -2.01
CA LEU A 81 3.40 23.47 -3.21
C LEU A 81 4.12 22.16 -2.88
N ARG A 82 4.25 21.83 -1.58
CA ARG A 82 4.78 20.52 -1.19
C ARG A 82 3.75 19.47 -1.55
N THR A 83 4.19 18.51 -2.35
CA THR A 83 3.41 17.30 -2.61
C THR A 83 3.19 16.56 -1.29
N PRO A 84 2.10 15.77 -1.16
CA PRO A 84 1.89 14.90 0.00
C PRO A 84 3.12 14.04 0.33
N LEU A 85 3.86 13.60 -0.71
CA LEU A 85 5.14 12.91 -0.59
C LEU A 85 6.24 13.76 0.07
N GLY A 86 6.42 15.02 -0.36
CA GLY A 86 7.40 15.93 0.25
C GLY A 86 7.04 16.34 1.70
N HIS A 87 5.80 16.11 2.15
CA HIS A 87 5.41 16.22 3.55
C HIS A 87 5.79 14.96 4.36
N ALA A 88 5.76 13.78 3.72
CA ALA A 88 6.06 12.49 4.36
C ALA A 88 7.56 12.16 4.39
N GLU A 89 8.35 12.61 3.41
CA GLU A 89 9.80 12.33 3.31
C GLU A 89 10.62 12.92 4.47
N GLY A 90 10.14 14.01 5.10
CA GLY A 90 10.81 14.65 6.23
C GLY A 90 10.43 14.12 7.61
N LEU A 91 9.40 13.25 7.70
CA LEU A 91 8.95 12.69 8.97
C LEU A 91 9.81 11.51 9.42
N GLY A 92 10.65 10.97 8.52
CA GLY A 92 11.48 9.80 8.75
C GLY A 92 10.65 8.55 8.97
N SER A 93 11.01 7.44 8.31
CA SER A 93 10.69 6.15 8.92
C SER A 93 11.51 6.12 10.21
N ALA A 94 10.88 6.41 11.36
CA ALA A 94 11.48 6.03 12.63
C ALA A 94 11.77 4.54 12.48
N GLY A 95 13.06 4.15 12.40
CA GLY A 95 13.57 2.93 11.73
C GLY A 95 13.10 1.57 12.27
N HIS A 96 12.00 1.55 13.01
CA HIS A 96 11.30 0.43 13.61
C HIS A 96 10.82 -0.62 12.58
N GLY A 97 10.62 -0.23 11.31
CA GLY A 97 10.19 -1.17 10.26
C GLY A 97 11.29 -2.08 9.71
N VAL A 98 12.54 -1.59 9.63
CA VAL A 98 13.64 -2.31 8.98
C VAL A 98 14.04 -3.54 9.79
N GLY A 99 14.14 -3.41 11.11
CA GLY A 99 14.46 -4.53 11.99
C GLY A 99 13.41 -5.64 11.95
N HIS A 100 12.12 -5.26 11.99
CA HIS A 100 11.01 -6.21 11.90
C HIS A 100 10.99 -6.93 10.54
N TRP A 101 11.13 -6.18 9.45
CA TRP A 101 11.22 -6.74 8.10
C TRP A 101 12.39 -7.70 7.96
N TRP A 102 13.57 -7.33 8.45
CA TRP A 102 14.78 -8.15 8.39
C TRP A 102 14.64 -9.44 9.19
N ALA A 103 14.06 -9.36 10.39
CA ALA A 103 13.77 -10.53 11.23
C ALA A 103 12.85 -11.55 10.54
N GLN A 104 11.86 -11.08 9.75
CA GLN A 104 11.02 -11.98 8.94
C GLN A 104 11.84 -12.74 7.88
N ARG A 105 12.88 -12.13 7.30
CA ARG A 105 13.73 -12.78 6.28
C ARG A 105 14.67 -13.78 6.91
N ILE A 106 15.32 -13.42 8.03
CA ILE A 106 16.19 -14.35 8.75
C ILE A 106 15.40 -15.59 9.18
N SER A 107 14.22 -15.40 9.77
CA SER A 107 13.37 -16.51 10.20
C SER A 107 12.88 -17.35 9.03
N ALA A 108 12.50 -16.73 7.89
CA ALA A 108 12.16 -17.47 6.68
C ALA A 108 13.34 -18.30 6.16
N VAL A 109 14.55 -17.72 6.11
CA VAL A 109 15.76 -18.44 5.69
C VAL A 109 16.07 -19.62 6.60
N ALA A 110 15.84 -19.49 7.92
CA ALA A 110 15.97 -20.62 8.85
C ALA A 110 14.91 -21.70 8.59
N LEU A 111 13.67 -21.31 8.26
CA LEU A 111 12.58 -22.25 7.97
C LEU A 111 12.72 -22.97 6.63
N VAL A 112 13.36 -22.36 5.63
CA VAL A 112 13.55 -22.96 4.29
C VAL A 112 14.19 -24.36 4.34
N PRO A 113 15.26 -24.62 5.11
CA PRO A 113 15.78 -25.98 5.27
C PRO A 113 15.05 -26.79 6.35
N LEU A 114 14.61 -26.17 7.43
CA LEU A 114 14.01 -26.88 8.57
C LEU A 114 12.62 -27.45 8.24
N ALA A 115 11.78 -26.73 7.48
CA ALA A 115 10.44 -27.17 7.15
C ALA A 115 10.45 -28.42 6.23
N PRO A 116 11.20 -28.45 5.10
CA PRO A 116 11.32 -29.66 4.29
C PRO A 116 11.94 -30.83 5.05
N TRP A 117 12.93 -30.59 5.92
CA TRP A 117 13.48 -31.64 6.78
C TRP A 117 12.40 -32.25 7.69
N PHE A 118 11.62 -31.41 8.39
CA PHE A 118 10.54 -31.88 9.27
C PHE A 118 9.48 -32.67 8.50
N LEU A 119 9.08 -32.17 7.32
CA LEU A 119 8.12 -32.85 6.45
C LEU A 119 8.67 -34.19 5.93
N TRP A 120 9.93 -34.25 5.54
CA TRP A 120 10.58 -35.48 5.11
C TRP A 120 10.63 -36.52 6.25
N ARG A 121 10.92 -36.09 7.48
CA ARG A 121 10.89 -36.97 8.66
C ARG A 121 9.51 -37.56 8.91
N LEU A 122 8.47 -36.72 8.83
CA LEU A 122 7.09 -37.17 8.99
C LEU A 122 6.67 -38.13 7.85
N ALA A 123 7.04 -37.83 6.62
CA ALA A 123 6.72 -38.64 5.45
C ALA A 123 7.48 -39.98 5.38
N SER A 124 8.61 -40.09 6.10
CA SER A 124 9.41 -41.31 6.17
C SER A 124 8.95 -42.28 7.26
N LEU A 125 7.96 -41.89 8.07
CA LEU A 125 7.41 -42.76 9.11
C LEU A 125 6.59 -43.91 8.49
N PRO A 126 6.67 -45.13 9.04
CA PRO A 126 5.83 -46.23 8.59
C PRO A 126 4.35 -45.99 8.92
N THR A 127 4.07 -45.37 10.07
CA THR A 127 2.73 -44.93 10.47
C THR A 127 2.79 -43.60 11.24
N LEU A 128 1.65 -42.94 11.43
CA LEU A 128 1.53 -41.75 12.29
C LEU A 128 1.11 -42.09 13.73
N MET A 129 1.42 -43.30 14.19
CA MET A 129 1.13 -43.71 15.56
C MET A 129 2.14 -43.10 16.54
N TYR A 130 1.73 -43.01 17.81
CA TYR A 130 2.50 -42.36 18.87
C TYR A 130 3.93 -42.91 19.02
N GLU A 131 4.09 -44.23 18.99
CA GLU A 131 5.38 -44.89 19.15
C GLU A 131 6.38 -44.59 18.04
N ASP A 132 5.90 -44.52 16.79
CA ASP A 132 6.73 -44.20 15.62
C ASP A 132 7.21 -42.75 15.65
N LEU A 133 6.33 -41.83 16.10
CA LEU A 133 6.68 -40.42 16.30
C LEU A 133 7.72 -40.25 17.41
N LEU A 134 7.55 -40.97 18.53
CA LEU A 134 8.50 -40.94 19.64
C LEU A 134 9.87 -41.43 19.17
N HIS A 135 9.92 -42.61 18.54
CA HIS A 135 11.15 -43.18 18.00
C HIS A 135 11.84 -42.28 16.97
N CYS A 136 11.07 -41.56 16.17
CA CYS A 136 11.61 -40.67 15.17
C CYS A 136 12.25 -39.43 15.80
N PHE A 137 11.68 -38.82 16.84
CA PHE A 137 12.21 -37.55 17.38
C PHE A 137 12.98 -37.67 18.70
N GLN A 138 13.16 -38.89 19.23
CA GLN A 138 13.89 -39.15 20.49
C GLN A 138 15.38 -38.77 20.44
N GLY A 139 16.01 -38.80 19.26
CA GLY A 139 17.44 -38.53 19.13
C GLY A 139 17.77 -37.08 19.47
N LEU A 140 18.89 -36.84 20.19
CA LEU A 140 19.29 -35.48 20.58
C LEU A 140 19.44 -34.52 19.39
N GLY A 141 19.96 -35.03 18.25
CA GLY A 141 20.05 -34.24 17.02
C GLY A 141 18.68 -33.85 16.47
N ASP A 142 17.72 -34.77 16.50
CA ASP A 142 16.37 -34.56 15.99
C ASP A 142 15.57 -33.62 16.88
N ALA A 143 15.69 -33.79 18.20
CA ALA A 143 15.11 -32.88 19.17
C ALA A 143 15.70 -31.46 19.05
N THR A 144 16.99 -31.33 18.74
CA THR A 144 17.63 -30.02 18.50
C THR A 144 17.07 -29.37 17.25
N LEU A 145 17.00 -30.09 16.13
CA LEU A 145 16.43 -29.57 14.87
C LEU A 145 14.94 -29.27 15.00
N LEU A 146 14.18 -30.10 15.72
CA LEU A 146 12.75 -29.89 15.99
C LEU A 146 12.53 -28.66 16.88
N THR A 147 13.39 -28.44 17.89
CA THR A 147 13.37 -27.23 18.72
C THR A 147 13.68 -25.99 17.89
N ALA A 148 14.71 -26.04 17.04
CA ALA A 148 15.06 -24.94 16.15
C ALA A 148 13.91 -24.63 15.17
N PHE A 149 13.28 -25.66 14.60
CA PHE A 149 12.11 -25.51 13.73
C PHE A 149 10.94 -24.87 14.47
N LEU A 150 10.58 -25.37 15.66
CA LEU A 150 9.49 -24.83 16.48
C LEU A 150 9.70 -23.33 16.78
N LEU A 151 10.89 -22.97 17.26
CA LEU A 151 11.19 -21.58 17.62
C LEU A 151 11.21 -20.66 16.41
N ALA A 152 11.83 -21.08 15.31
CA ALA A 152 11.84 -20.31 14.07
C ALA A 152 10.43 -20.13 13.49
N LEU A 153 9.59 -21.19 13.55
CA LEU A 153 8.23 -21.17 13.04
C LEU A 153 7.36 -20.22 13.84
N LEU A 154 7.37 -20.34 15.17
CA LEU A 154 6.57 -19.47 16.05
C LEU A 154 7.04 -18.02 15.99
N TYR A 155 8.34 -17.78 15.88
CA TYR A 155 8.86 -16.44 15.71
C TYR A 155 8.44 -15.83 14.37
N HIS A 156 8.54 -16.59 13.28
CA HIS A 156 8.09 -16.14 11.95
C HIS A 156 6.59 -15.85 11.93
N SER A 157 5.77 -16.74 12.49
CA SER A 157 4.32 -16.58 12.53
C SER A 157 3.90 -15.38 13.38
N GLU A 158 4.56 -15.13 14.52
CA GLU A 158 4.27 -13.99 15.37
C GLU A 158 4.52 -12.67 14.63
N LEU A 159 5.67 -12.57 13.93
CA LEU A 159 5.99 -11.40 13.12
C LEU A 159 4.99 -11.23 11.97
N GLY A 160 4.61 -12.31 11.29
CA GLY A 160 3.62 -12.28 10.21
C GLY A 160 2.24 -11.82 10.67
N ILE A 161 1.74 -12.39 11.78
CA ILE A 161 0.44 -12.01 12.36
C ILE A 161 0.46 -10.55 12.80
N ARG A 162 1.58 -10.07 13.34
CA ARG A 162 1.72 -8.65 13.67
C ARG A 162 1.46 -7.76 12.46
N VAL A 163 2.12 -8.00 11.32
CA VAL A 163 1.88 -7.21 10.10
C VAL A 163 0.40 -7.22 9.71
N VAL A 164 -0.24 -8.39 9.71
CA VAL A 164 -1.67 -8.51 9.40
C VAL A 164 -2.54 -7.68 10.37
N LEU A 165 -2.28 -7.76 11.68
CA LEU A 165 -3.03 -6.98 12.66
C LEU A 165 -2.80 -5.47 12.53
N GLU A 166 -1.59 -5.06 12.20
CA GLU A 166 -1.24 -3.65 12.03
C GLU A 166 -1.84 -3.05 10.75
N ASP A 167 -2.00 -3.86 9.69
CA ASP A 167 -2.55 -3.43 8.39
C ASP A 167 -4.09 -3.46 8.35
N TYR A 168 -4.72 -4.41 9.04
CA TYR A 168 -6.16 -4.69 8.86
C TYR A 168 -7.02 -4.42 10.10
N VAL A 169 -6.45 -4.21 11.28
CA VAL A 169 -7.21 -4.03 12.52
C VAL A 169 -6.98 -2.64 13.12
N GLY A 170 -8.08 -1.93 13.39
CA GLY A 170 -8.07 -0.58 13.96
C GLY A 170 -8.41 -0.55 15.46
N GLY A 171 -8.06 0.56 16.12
CA GLY A 171 -8.49 0.89 17.47
C GLY A 171 -8.04 -0.10 18.55
N GLY A 172 -8.84 -0.23 19.62
CA GLY A 172 -8.53 -1.11 20.75
C GLY A 172 -8.46 -2.59 20.40
N LEU A 173 -9.17 -3.02 19.35
CA LEU A 173 -9.14 -4.42 18.88
C LEU A 173 -7.75 -4.83 18.37
N ARG A 174 -7.00 -3.89 17.76
CA ARG A 174 -5.61 -4.14 17.34
C ARG A 174 -4.74 -4.49 18.53
N VAL A 175 -4.83 -3.70 19.60
CA VAL A 175 -4.04 -3.90 20.82
C VAL A 175 -4.40 -5.24 21.48
N ALA A 176 -5.70 -5.53 21.60
CA ALA A 176 -6.17 -6.82 22.11
C ALA A 176 -5.65 -8.00 21.26
N GLY A 177 -5.74 -7.89 19.93
CA GLY A 177 -5.23 -8.90 19.00
C GLY A 177 -3.72 -9.14 19.13
N LEU A 178 -2.93 -8.08 19.28
CA LEU A 178 -1.49 -8.19 19.50
C LEU A 178 -1.15 -8.90 20.82
N ILE A 179 -1.88 -8.59 21.90
CA ILE A 179 -1.72 -9.24 23.21
C ILE A 179 -2.08 -10.73 23.11
N VAL A 180 -3.25 -11.05 22.54
CA VAL A 180 -3.69 -12.45 22.35
C VAL A 180 -2.69 -13.23 21.51
N SER A 181 -2.24 -12.65 20.39
CA SER A 181 -1.22 -13.27 19.55
C SER A 181 0.05 -13.57 20.36
N ARG A 182 0.55 -12.59 21.13
CA ARG A 182 1.77 -12.77 21.94
C ARG A 182 1.62 -13.87 22.98
N LEU A 183 0.50 -13.90 23.69
CA LEU A 183 0.22 -14.93 24.70
C LEU A 183 0.04 -16.32 24.07
N ALA A 184 -0.64 -16.41 22.92
CA ALA A 184 -0.80 -17.67 22.19
C ALA A 184 0.55 -18.25 21.74
N HIS A 185 1.43 -17.43 21.15
CA HIS A 185 2.76 -17.89 20.74
C HIS A 185 3.62 -18.30 21.95
N LEU A 186 3.54 -17.58 23.06
CA LEU A 186 4.23 -17.97 24.30
C LEU A 186 3.73 -19.32 24.82
N GLY A 187 2.40 -19.52 24.85
CA GLY A 187 1.79 -20.78 25.26
C GLY A 187 2.19 -21.95 24.35
N LEU A 188 2.16 -21.73 23.03
CA LEU A 188 2.60 -22.73 22.05
C LEU A 188 4.09 -23.06 22.17
N ALA A 189 4.94 -22.05 22.40
CA ALA A 189 6.37 -22.26 22.61
C ALA A 189 6.62 -23.09 23.87
N LEU A 190 5.97 -22.75 24.98
CA LEU A 190 6.10 -23.50 26.23
C LEU A 190 5.60 -24.94 26.07
N ALA A 191 4.39 -25.13 25.53
CA ALA A 191 3.81 -26.45 25.31
C ALA A 191 4.69 -27.32 24.38
N GLY A 192 5.17 -26.74 23.27
CA GLY A 192 6.04 -27.43 22.33
C GLY A 192 7.39 -27.79 22.92
N LEU A 193 8.04 -26.87 23.64
CA LEU A 193 9.32 -27.14 24.32
C LEU A 193 9.18 -28.22 25.40
N LEU A 194 8.10 -28.19 26.19
CA LEU A 194 7.82 -29.23 27.19
C LEU A 194 7.55 -30.58 26.53
N ALA A 195 6.83 -30.62 25.40
CA ALA A 195 6.61 -31.84 24.65
C ALA A 195 7.91 -32.42 24.10
N ILE A 196 8.78 -31.60 23.51
CA ILE A 196 10.10 -32.03 23.00
C ILE A 196 10.98 -32.52 24.15
N ALA A 197 11.02 -31.78 25.27
CA ALA A 197 11.77 -32.20 26.45
C ALA A 197 11.27 -33.56 26.95
N ARG A 198 9.95 -33.76 27.03
CA ARG A 198 9.38 -35.05 27.40
C ARG A 198 9.80 -36.16 26.45
N ILE A 199 9.71 -35.95 25.12
CA ILE A 199 10.14 -36.92 24.09
C ILE A 199 11.58 -37.37 24.32
N VAL A 200 12.49 -36.43 24.58
CA VAL A 200 13.91 -36.73 24.80
C VAL A 200 14.16 -37.45 26.12
N THR A 201 13.36 -37.19 27.16
CA THR A 201 13.63 -37.71 28.51
C THR A 201 12.98 -39.06 28.86
N GLN A 202 12.15 -39.65 27.99
CA GLN A 202 11.47 -40.93 28.30
C GLN A 202 12.39 -42.17 28.18
N PHE A 203 13.49 -42.16 28.94
CA PHE A 203 14.43 -43.29 29.08
C PHE A 203 14.04 -44.23 30.21
#